data_AF-A0AAN6ZAR2-F1
#
_entry.id   AF-A0AAN6ZAR2-F1
#
_cell.length_a   1.000
_cell.length_b   1.000
_cell.length_c   1.000
_cell.angle_alpha   90.00
_cell.angle_beta   90.00
_cell.angle_gamma   90.00
#
_symmetry.space_group_name_H-M   'P 1'
#
loop_
_entity.id
_entity.type
_entity.pdbx_description
1 polymer ?
#
loop_
_entity_poly.entity_id
_entity_poly.type
_entity_poly.pdbx_seq_one_letter_code
_entity_poly.pdbx_strand_id
1 'polypeptide(L)'
;MHVRSATAFLYLFLSLGSPQSPGFVYTLRSTIPIGAGLGSSSSVCVCLSTALLLQTRTLAGPHPDQPLKEAEVQLERINHWAFVGELCIHGDPSGVDNTVSSRGKAVLFQKNTSGPASVTPLVDFPKLRLLLVDTKQPRSTAMQVEKVRRLKDRHPTTTGLVLDTIGQLTDSALELLCSANFSGNGTYDALDRLGTLIRMNHGLLDALGVSHPRLQRVCVEPTMAKWDYGGDIG
;
A
#
# COMPACT_ATOMS: atom_id res chain seq x y z
N MET A 1 4.60 -3.10 -19.30
CA MET A 1 4.20 -1.93 -18.48
C MET A 1 3.95 -0.70 -19.34
N HIS A 2 4.84 -0.36 -20.30
CA HIS A 2 4.75 0.86 -21.11
C HIS A 2 3.41 1.09 -21.82
N VAL A 3 2.80 0.07 -22.44
CA VAL A 3 1.53 0.25 -23.16
C VAL A 3 0.39 0.61 -22.20
N ARG A 4 0.22 -0.14 -21.11
CA ARG A 4 -0.89 0.10 -20.15
C ARG A 4 -0.77 1.44 -19.44
N SER A 5 0.44 1.83 -19.04
CA SER A 5 0.68 3.15 -18.45
C SER A 5 0.48 4.28 -19.46
N ALA A 6 0.86 4.09 -20.73
CA ALA A 6 0.58 5.05 -21.79
C ALA A 6 -0.93 5.17 -22.08
N THR A 7 -1.67 4.06 -22.05
CA THR A 7 -3.13 4.06 -22.16
C THR A 7 -3.78 4.80 -21.00
N ALA A 8 -3.34 4.56 -19.76
CA ALA A 8 -3.84 5.28 -18.60
C ALA A 8 -3.55 6.78 -18.71
N PHE A 9 -2.33 7.17 -19.11
CA PHE A 9 -1.99 8.57 -19.37
C PHE A 9 -2.90 9.20 -20.44
N LEU A 10 -3.04 8.54 -21.59
CA LEU A 10 -3.85 9.06 -22.70
C LEU A 10 -5.32 9.19 -22.29
N TYR A 11 -5.85 8.20 -21.57
CA TYR A 11 -7.21 8.26 -21.04
C TYR A 11 -7.40 9.45 -20.10
N LEU A 12 -6.51 9.62 -19.12
CA LEU A 12 -6.56 10.76 -18.19
C LEU A 12 -6.40 12.10 -18.92
N PHE A 13 -5.46 12.18 -19.87
CA PHE A 13 -5.22 13.39 -20.65
C PHE A 13 -6.44 13.76 -21.50
N LEU A 14 -7.09 12.81 -22.17
CA LEU A 14 -8.30 13.06 -22.96
C LEU A 14 -9.51 13.40 -22.08
N SER A 15 -9.56 12.86 -20.86
CA SER A 15 -10.69 13.11 -19.94
C SER A 15 -10.59 14.45 -19.22
N LEU A 16 -9.37 14.88 -18.87
CA LEU A 16 -9.11 16.11 -18.13
C LEU A 16 -8.73 17.28 -19.04
N GLY A 17 -8.08 17.00 -20.17
CA GLY A 17 -7.57 18.00 -21.09
C GLY A 17 -8.66 18.66 -21.94
N SER A 18 -8.34 19.84 -22.44
CA SER A 18 -9.15 20.55 -23.44
C SER A 18 -8.48 20.47 -24.81
N PRO A 19 -9.23 20.44 -25.93
CA PRO A 19 -8.67 20.58 -27.28
C PRO A 19 -7.85 21.86 -27.48
N GLN A 20 -8.04 22.86 -26.63
CA GLN A 20 -7.35 24.16 -26.67
C GLN A 20 -6.06 24.17 -25.83
N SER A 21 -5.72 23.06 -25.18
CA SER A 21 -4.54 22.98 -24.33
C SER A 21 -3.27 23.05 -25.19
N PRO A 22 -2.26 23.84 -24.81
CA PRO A 22 -0.97 23.81 -25.51
C PRO A 22 -0.29 22.45 -25.33
N GLY A 23 0.76 22.19 -26.12
CA GLY A 23 1.58 20.99 -25.95
C GLY A 23 2.37 21.05 -24.64
N PHE A 24 2.45 19.94 -23.91
CA PHE A 24 3.21 19.82 -22.67
C PHE A 24 4.15 18.62 -22.71
N VAL A 25 5.26 18.73 -21.98
CA VAL A 25 6.24 17.66 -21.78
C VAL A 25 6.18 17.21 -20.33
N TYR A 26 5.88 15.93 -20.09
CA TYR A 26 5.88 15.33 -18.76
C TYR A 26 7.10 14.42 -18.58
N THR A 27 7.82 14.62 -17.49
CA THR A 27 8.97 13.78 -17.12
C THR A 27 8.65 13.07 -15.81
N LEU A 28 8.70 11.75 -15.81
CA LEU A 28 8.42 10.93 -14.63
C LEU A 28 9.63 10.07 -14.28
N ARG A 29 10.07 10.13 -13.02
CA ARG A 29 11.13 9.31 -12.46
C ARG A 29 10.62 8.67 -11.17
N SER A 30 10.78 7.35 -11.04
CA SER A 30 10.39 6.59 -9.85
C SER A 30 11.58 5.81 -9.31
N THR A 31 11.71 5.77 -7.99
CA THR A 31 12.64 4.90 -7.26
C THR A 31 11.96 3.62 -6.77
N ILE A 32 10.64 3.49 -6.96
CA ILE A 32 9.87 2.32 -6.54
C ILE A 32 10.08 1.20 -7.56
N PRO A 33 10.55 0.01 -7.14
CA PRO A 33 10.68 -1.15 -8.02
C PRO A 33 9.37 -1.48 -8.74
N ILE A 34 9.45 -1.63 -10.06
CA ILE A 34 8.31 -1.95 -10.91
C ILE A 34 7.89 -3.40 -10.69
N GLY A 35 6.59 -3.63 -10.49
CA GLY A 35 6.02 -4.99 -10.45
C GLY A 35 6.30 -5.79 -9.17
N ALA A 36 6.87 -5.15 -8.14
CA ALA A 36 7.16 -5.79 -6.84
C ALA A 36 5.98 -5.76 -5.85
N GLY A 37 4.79 -5.28 -6.28
CA GLY A 37 3.61 -5.14 -5.40
C GLY A 37 3.68 -3.97 -4.41
N LEU A 38 4.53 -2.97 -4.69
CA LEU A 38 4.75 -1.79 -3.83
C LEU A 38 3.89 -0.58 -4.21
N GLY A 39 2.83 -0.78 -5.01
CA GLY A 39 1.99 0.33 -5.47
C GLY A 39 2.64 1.25 -6.52
N SER A 40 3.70 0.80 -7.22
CA SER A 40 4.40 1.63 -8.22
C SER A 40 3.49 2.22 -9.32
N SER A 41 2.51 1.45 -9.81
CA SER A 41 1.55 1.92 -10.81
C SER A 41 0.65 3.00 -10.24
N SER A 42 0.16 2.77 -9.02
CA SER A 42 -0.67 3.71 -8.31
C SER A 42 0.04 5.04 -8.05
N SER A 43 1.30 5.01 -7.62
CA SER A 43 2.09 6.24 -7.45
C SER A 43 2.23 7.01 -8.77
N VAL A 44 2.42 6.30 -9.90
CA VAL A 44 2.42 6.93 -11.23
C VAL A 44 1.06 7.55 -11.56
N CYS A 45 -0.04 6.83 -11.34
CA CYS A 45 -1.40 7.33 -11.57
C CYS A 45 -1.71 8.58 -10.72
N VAL A 46 -1.28 8.61 -9.46
CA VAL A 46 -1.38 9.78 -8.58
C VAL A 46 -0.57 10.95 -9.15
N CYS A 47 0.71 10.77 -9.48
CA CYS A 47 1.54 11.83 -10.03
C CYS A 47 0.97 12.40 -11.36
N LEU A 48 0.52 11.53 -12.26
CA LEU A 48 -0.08 11.94 -13.54
C LEU A 48 -1.39 12.70 -13.32
N SER A 49 -2.26 12.20 -12.44
CA SER A 49 -3.53 12.87 -12.12
C SER A 49 -3.30 14.25 -11.53
N THR A 50 -2.36 14.37 -10.57
CA THR A 50 -1.99 15.65 -9.97
C THR A 50 -1.44 16.63 -11.01
N ALA A 51 -0.52 16.19 -11.86
CA ALA A 51 0.06 17.04 -12.91
C ALA A 51 -1.00 17.55 -13.90
N LEU A 52 -1.90 16.69 -14.35
CA LEU A 52 -2.99 17.05 -15.26
C LEU A 52 -3.99 18.00 -14.61
N LEU A 53 -4.39 17.74 -13.36
CA LEU A 53 -5.33 18.60 -12.63
C LEU A 53 -4.77 19.99 -12.31
N LEU A 54 -3.45 20.08 -12.05
CA LEU A 54 -2.75 21.36 -11.91
C LEU A 54 -2.72 22.12 -13.24
N GLN A 55 -2.43 21.43 -14.34
CA GLN A 55 -2.39 22.03 -15.67
C GLN A 55 -3.74 22.59 -16.11
N THR A 56 -4.83 21.88 -15.84
CA THR A 56 -6.19 22.33 -16.15
C THR A 56 -6.70 23.39 -15.17
N ARG A 57 -5.87 23.80 -14.20
CA ARG A 57 -6.22 24.73 -13.10
C ARG A 57 -7.43 24.27 -12.29
N THR A 58 -7.69 22.96 -12.28
CA THR A 58 -8.76 22.34 -11.47
C THR A 58 -8.31 22.13 -10.03
N LEU A 59 -6.99 22.01 -9.81
CA LEU A 59 -6.35 21.91 -8.51
C LEU A 59 -5.60 23.20 -8.22
N ALA A 60 -5.70 23.72 -6.99
CA ALA A 60 -4.83 24.81 -6.56
C ALA A 60 -3.49 24.24 -6.13
N GLY A 61 -2.39 24.94 -6.43
CA GLY A 61 -1.08 24.53 -5.93
C GLY A 61 -1.06 24.53 -4.38
N PRO A 62 -0.18 23.73 -3.75
CA PRO A 62 -0.06 23.72 -2.30
C PRO A 62 0.30 25.13 -1.81
N HIS A 63 -0.50 25.68 -0.91
CA HIS A 63 -0.28 26.99 -0.31
C HIS A 63 -0.15 26.83 1.22
N PRO A 64 0.77 27.55 1.89
CA PRO A 64 0.93 27.45 3.35
C PRO A 64 -0.36 27.70 4.13
N ASP A 65 -1.18 28.63 3.63
CA ASP A 65 -2.46 29.01 4.25
C ASP A 65 -3.67 28.22 3.71
N GLN A 66 -3.45 27.10 3.01
CA GLN A 66 -4.55 26.29 2.47
C GLN A 66 -5.36 25.68 3.63
N PRO A 67 -6.69 25.88 3.67
CA PRO A 67 -7.54 25.24 4.67
C PRO A 67 -7.45 23.71 4.59
N LEU A 68 -7.39 23.02 5.74
CA LEU A 68 -7.32 21.55 5.79
C LEU A 68 -8.43 20.87 4.98
N LYS A 69 -9.65 21.39 5.07
CA LYS A 69 -10.81 20.88 4.34
C LYS A 69 -10.65 21.03 2.82
N GLU A 70 -9.99 22.08 2.35
CA GLU A 70 -9.72 22.26 0.93
C GLU A 70 -8.66 21.26 0.45
N ALA A 71 -7.59 21.09 1.24
CA ALA A 71 -6.56 20.09 0.96
C ALA A 71 -7.14 18.68 0.87
N GLU A 72 -8.06 18.30 1.76
CA GLU A 72 -8.77 17.02 1.73
C GLU A 72 -9.58 16.83 0.44
N VAL A 73 -10.35 17.84 0.03
CA VAL A 73 -11.13 17.79 -1.22
C VAL A 73 -10.21 17.65 -2.44
N GLN A 74 -9.06 18.32 -2.45
CA GLN A 74 -8.09 18.17 -3.53
C GLN A 74 -7.45 16.79 -3.56
N LEU A 75 -7.10 16.23 -2.40
CA LEU A 75 -6.58 14.87 -2.26
C LEU A 75 -7.59 13.81 -2.72
N GLU A 76 -8.88 14.00 -2.41
CA GLU A 76 -9.95 13.12 -2.90
C GLU A 76 -10.10 13.19 -4.42
N ARG A 77 -10.02 14.38 -5.02
CA ARG A 77 -10.03 14.52 -6.48
C ARG A 77 -8.86 13.80 -7.13
N ILE A 78 -7.65 13.96 -6.59
CA ILE A 78 -6.46 13.24 -7.05
C ILE A 78 -6.68 11.73 -6.93
N ASN A 79 -7.19 11.27 -5.78
CA ASN A 79 -7.43 9.86 -5.53
C ASN A 79 -8.44 9.24 -6.53
N HIS A 80 -9.55 9.92 -6.80
CA HIS A 80 -10.54 9.46 -7.78
C HIS A 80 -9.94 9.31 -9.18
N TRP A 81 -9.20 10.31 -9.66
CA TRP A 81 -8.55 10.21 -10.99
C TRP A 81 -7.43 9.16 -11.01
N ALA A 82 -6.68 9.00 -9.92
CA ALA A 82 -5.70 7.95 -9.79
C ALA A 82 -6.33 6.55 -9.80
N PHE A 83 -7.50 6.39 -9.18
CA PHE A 83 -8.29 5.15 -9.24
C PHE A 83 -8.73 4.83 -10.68
N VAL A 84 -9.18 5.83 -11.43
CA VAL A 84 -9.50 5.69 -12.86
C VAL A 84 -8.26 5.29 -13.68
N GLY A 85 -7.10 5.88 -13.40
CA GLY A 85 -5.84 5.45 -14.01
C GLY A 85 -5.49 3.99 -13.71
N GLU A 86 -5.65 3.56 -12.45
CA GLU A 86 -5.42 2.17 -12.04
C GLU A 86 -6.41 1.19 -12.68
N LEU A 87 -7.67 1.61 -12.90
CA LEU A 87 -8.67 0.82 -13.63
C LEU A 87 -8.17 0.53 -15.06
N CYS A 88 -7.56 1.49 -15.74
CA CYS A 88 -6.98 1.28 -17.07
C CYS A 88 -5.79 0.29 -17.07
N ILE A 89 -5.03 0.21 -15.97
CA ILE A 89 -3.81 -0.63 -15.88
C ILE A 89 -4.13 -2.05 -15.42
N HIS A 90 -4.99 -2.20 -14.42
CA HIS A 90 -5.23 -3.46 -13.70
C HIS A 90 -6.65 -4.01 -13.86
N GLY A 91 -7.60 -3.22 -14.38
CA GLY A 91 -8.98 -3.64 -14.63
C GLY A 91 -9.89 -3.58 -13.39
N ASP A 92 -9.51 -4.26 -12.31
CA ASP A 92 -10.28 -4.30 -11.04
C ASP A 92 -9.37 -4.00 -9.82
N PRO A 93 -8.91 -2.74 -9.66
CA PRO A 93 -8.10 -2.34 -8.52
C PRO A 93 -8.94 -2.22 -7.24
N SER A 94 -8.36 -2.56 -6.10
CA SER A 94 -9.03 -2.46 -4.79
C SER A 94 -9.24 -1.04 -4.28
N GLY A 95 -8.54 -0.05 -4.85
CA GLY A 95 -8.52 1.33 -4.37
C GLY A 95 -7.58 1.60 -3.19
N VAL A 96 -6.96 0.57 -2.61
CA VAL A 96 -6.03 0.74 -1.48
C VAL A 96 -4.77 1.46 -1.92
N ASP A 97 -4.13 0.98 -2.98
CA ASP A 97 -2.82 1.48 -3.43
C ASP A 97 -2.86 2.97 -3.78
N ASN A 98 -3.95 3.46 -4.39
CA ASN A 98 -4.09 4.88 -4.75
C ASN A 98 -4.47 5.73 -3.55
N THR A 99 -5.22 5.18 -2.59
CA THR A 99 -5.54 5.89 -1.35
C THR A 99 -4.28 6.10 -0.51
N VAL A 100 -3.45 5.07 -0.38
CA VAL A 100 -2.15 5.17 0.29
C VAL A 100 -1.21 6.11 -0.46
N SER A 101 -1.14 6.00 -1.79
CA SER A 101 -0.25 6.86 -2.59
C SER A 101 -0.66 8.34 -2.60
N SER A 102 -1.96 8.65 -2.52
CA SER A 102 -2.44 10.04 -2.51
C SER A 102 -2.41 10.67 -1.13
N ARG A 103 -2.86 9.96 -0.09
CA ARG A 103 -2.99 10.50 1.28
C ARG A 103 -1.75 10.28 2.15
N GLY A 104 -0.90 9.33 1.76
CA GLY A 104 0.21 8.88 2.59
C GLY A 104 -0.24 8.18 3.88
N LYS A 105 0.70 8.00 4.81
CA LYS A 105 0.50 7.32 6.10
C LYS A 105 -0.06 5.89 5.92
N ALA A 106 -0.64 5.34 6.98
CA ALA A 106 -1.27 4.02 6.98
C ALA A 106 -2.79 4.15 6.79
N VAL A 107 -3.40 3.10 6.22
CA VAL A 107 -4.85 2.99 6.05
C VAL A 107 -5.32 1.63 6.54
N LEU A 108 -6.48 1.61 7.19
CA LEU A 108 -7.22 0.38 7.48
C LEU A 108 -8.19 0.14 6.33
N PHE A 109 -8.04 -0.99 5.64
CA PHE A 109 -8.94 -1.41 4.58
C PHE A 109 -9.80 -2.57 5.06
N GLN A 110 -11.12 -2.43 4.93
CA GLN A 110 -12.07 -3.49 5.24
C GLN A 110 -13.12 -3.61 4.13
N LYS A 111 -13.15 -4.76 3.48
CA LYS A 111 -14.21 -5.07 2.50
C LYS A 111 -15.42 -5.61 3.25
N ASN A 112 -16.51 -4.84 3.25
CA ASN A 112 -17.77 -5.25 3.87
C ASN A 112 -18.45 -6.33 3.04
N THR A 113 -19.08 -7.31 3.70
CA THR A 113 -19.87 -8.37 3.04
C THR A 113 -21.07 -7.79 2.30
N SER A 114 -21.62 -6.69 2.82
CA SER A 114 -22.76 -5.95 2.27
C SER A 114 -22.47 -4.45 2.36
N GLY A 115 -21.92 -3.87 1.30
CA GLY A 115 -21.64 -2.42 1.22
C GLY A 115 -20.31 -2.10 0.54
N PRO A 116 -20.01 -0.79 0.33
CA PRO A 116 -18.72 -0.36 -0.18
C PRO A 116 -17.60 -0.73 0.81
N ALA A 117 -16.40 -0.95 0.28
CA ALA A 117 -15.23 -1.14 1.13
C ALA A 117 -14.98 0.12 1.97
N SER A 118 -14.65 -0.07 3.24
CA SER A 118 -14.24 1.00 4.14
C SER A 118 -12.73 1.19 4.04
N VAL A 119 -12.31 2.44 3.87
CA VAL A 119 -10.90 2.84 3.91
C VAL A 119 -10.73 3.97 4.92
N THR A 120 -10.22 3.63 6.10
CA THR A 120 -10.05 4.57 7.20
C THR A 120 -8.58 4.98 7.32
N PRO A 121 -8.22 6.26 7.15
CA PRO A 121 -6.85 6.71 7.34
C PRO A 121 -6.46 6.65 8.82
N LEU A 122 -5.25 6.16 9.12
CA LEU A 122 -4.67 6.28 10.44
C LEU A 122 -3.97 7.64 10.54
N VAL A 123 -4.57 8.55 11.32
CA VAL A 123 -4.05 9.91 11.51
C VAL A 123 -2.70 9.87 12.22
N ASP A 124 -2.61 9.07 13.28
CA ASP A 124 -1.43 8.92 14.12
C ASP A 124 -0.79 7.56 13.86
N PHE A 125 0.17 7.54 12.93
CA PHE A 125 0.98 6.36 12.64
C PHE A 125 2.44 6.62 13.05
N PRO A 126 3.06 5.73 13.85
CA PRO A 126 4.41 5.93 14.34
C PRO A 126 5.45 5.85 13.20
N LYS A 127 6.59 6.53 13.38
CA LYS A 127 7.71 6.43 12.43
C LYS A 127 8.44 5.10 12.64
N LEU A 128 8.19 4.14 11.75
CA LEU A 128 8.83 2.83 11.78
C LEU A 128 9.98 2.76 10.77
N ARG A 129 11.13 2.23 11.20
CA ARG A 129 12.23 1.88 10.29
C ARG A 129 11.99 0.49 9.75
N LEU A 130 11.72 0.38 8.45
CA LEU A 130 11.41 -0.89 7.79
C LEU A 130 12.53 -1.25 6.81
N LEU A 131 12.88 -2.53 6.76
CA LEU A 131 13.76 -3.10 5.74
C LEU A 131 12.89 -3.75 4.66
N LEU A 132 12.96 -3.21 3.45
CA LEU A 132 12.27 -3.79 2.31
C LEU A 132 13.19 -4.78 1.57
N VAL A 133 12.75 -6.03 1.46
CA VAL A 133 13.51 -7.09 0.79
C VAL A 133 12.72 -7.62 -0.41
N ASP A 134 13.28 -7.46 -1.60
CA ASP A 134 12.75 -8.07 -2.83
C ASP A 134 13.51 -9.37 -3.15
N THR A 135 12.81 -10.51 -3.07
CA THR A 135 13.37 -11.83 -3.41
C THR A 135 13.64 -12.04 -4.90
N LYS A 136 13.21 -11.10 -5.76
CA LYS A 136 13.27 -11.17 -7.24
C LYS A 136 12.67 -12.43 -7.84
N GLN A 137 11.79 -13.09 -7.08
CA GLN A 137 11.09 -14.30 -7.52
C GLN A 137 9.80 -13.91 -8.21
N PRO A 138 9.59 -14.25 -9.51
CA PRO A 138 8.34 -13.96 -10.19
C PRO A 138 7.19 -14.76 -9.55
N ARG A 139 6.05 -14.10 -9.35
CA ARG A 139 4.83 -14.70 -8.78
C ARG A 139 3.61 -14.11 -9.47
N SER A 140 2.58 -14.93 -9.65
CA SER A 140 1.27 -14.47 -10.12
C SER A 140 0.34 -14.31 -8.92
N THR A 141 -0.10 -13.07 -8.65
CA THR A 141 -1.08 -12.77 -7.59
C THR A 141 -2.36 -13.58 -7.77
N ALA A 142 -2.85 -13.69 -9.02
CA ALA A 142 -4.05 -14.45 -9.34
C ALA A 142 -3.91 -15.94 -8.96
N MET A 143 -2.74 -16.55 -9.20
CA MET A 143 -2.49 -17.94 -8.81
C MET A 143 -2.48 -18.14 -7.29
N GLN A 144 -1.93 -17.18 -6.52
CA GLN A 144 -1.92 -17.28 -5.06
C GLN A 144 -3.32 -17.12 -4.48
N VAL A 145 -4.11 -16.17 -4.99
CA VAL A 145 -5.51 -15.98 -4.58
C VAL A 145 -6.34 -17.22 -4.91
N GLU A 146 -6.17 -17.80 -6.11
CA GLU A 146 -6.85 -19.03 -6.50
C GLU A 146 -6.48 -20.22 -5.60
N LYS A 147 -5.21 -20.32 -5.18
CA LYS A 147 -4.75 -21.36 -4.25
C LYS A 147 -5.48 -21.25 -2.89
N VAL A 148 -5.58 -20.05 -2.34
CA VAL A 148 -6.31 -19.81 -1.08
C VAL A 148 -7.80 -20.08 -1.27
N ARG A 149 -8.40 -19.68 -2.40
CA ARG A 149 -9.80 -19.97 -2.72
C ARG A 149 -10.07 -21.47 -2.72
N ARG A 150 -9.26 -22.26 -3.43
CA ARG A 150 -9.37 -23.73 -3.45
C ARG A 150 -9.20 -24.36 -2.08
N LEU A 151 -8.29 -23.83 -1.26
CA LEU A 151 -8.10 -24.30 0.12
C LEU A 151 -9.34 -24.04 0.97
N LYS A 152 -9.95 -22.86 0.83
CA LYS A 152 -11.21 -22.49 1.49
C LYS A 152 -12.36 -23.39 1.03
N ASP A 153 -12.47 -23.67 -0.26
CA ASP A 153 -13.53 -24.54 -0.80
C ASP A 153 -13.39 -25.99 -0.29
N ARG A 154 -12.16 -26.49 -0.15
CA ARG A 154 -11.89 -27.86 0.31
C ARG A 154 -11.98 -28.01 1.83
N HIS A 155 -11.55 -27.00 2.58
CA HIS A 155 -11.47 -27.00 4.04
C HIS A 155 -12.06 -25.68 4.59
N PRO A 156 -13.38 -25.47 4.47
CA PRO A 156 -14.01 -24.18 4.77
C PRO A 156 -13.86 -23.77 6.24
N THR A 157 -14.09 -24.69 7.18
CA THR A 157 -13.98 -24.40 8.62
C THR A 157 -12.56 -24.05 9.02
N THR A 158 -11.58 -24.89 8.66
CA THR A 158 -10.17 -24.68 9.04
C THR A 158 -9.60 -23.42 8.40
N THR A 159 -9.86 -23.21 7.10
CA THR A 159 -9.39 -22.01 6.39
C THR A 159 -10.08 -20.76 6.91
N GLY A 160 -11.37 -20.84 7.24
CA GLY A 160 -12.12 -19.76 7.88
C GLY A 160 -11.47 -19.34 9.20
N LEU A 161 -11.20 -20.28 10.10
CA LEU A 161 -10.54 -19.99 11.38
C LEU A 161 -9.16 -19.33 11.20
N VAL A 162 -8.37 -19.77 10.22
CA VAL A 162 -7.08 -19.13 9.90
C VAL A 162 -7.28 -17.69 9.46
N LEU A 163 -8.23 -17.42 8.56
CA LEU A 163 -8.54 -16.06 8.10
C LEU A 163 -9.07 -15.17 9.23
N ASP A 164 -9.93 -15.70 10.09
CA ASP A 164 -10.46 -14.98 11.25
C ASP A 164 -9.35 -14.65 12.25
N THR A 165 -8.39 -15.56 12.45
CA THR A 165 -7.21 -15.32 13.30
C THR A 165 -6.33 -14.21 12.71
N ILE A 166 -6.13 -14.17 11.39
CA ILE A 166 -5.42 -13.07 10.72
C ILE A 166 -6.14 -11.74 10.96
N GLY A 167 -7.48 -11.74 10.93
CA GLY A 167 -8.31 -10.58 11.30
C GLY A 167 -8.01 -10.09 12.72
N GLN A 168 -8.09 -10.98 13.71
CA GLN A 168 -7.82 -10.64 15.12
C GLN A 168 -6.39 -10.14 15.36
N LEU A 169 -5.39 -10.70 14.65
CA LEU A 169 -4.01 -10.21 14.71
C LEU A 169 -3.88 -8.80 14.13
N THR A 170 -4.64 -8.49 13.07
CA THR A 170 -4.66 -7.17 12.45
C THR A 170 -5.26 -6.14 13.40
N ASP A 171 -6.37 -6.47 14.08
CA ASP A 171 -6.99 -5.61 15.10
C ASP A 171 -6.06 -5.39 16.29
N SER A 172 -5.37 -6.45 16.75
CA SER A 172 -4.37 -6.35 17.83
C SER A 172 -3.19 -5.46 17.43
N ALA A 173 -2.74 -5.54 16.18
CA ALA A 173 -1.67 -4.69 15.66
C ALA A 173 -2.13 -3.23 15.56
N LEU A 174 -3.37 -2.99 15.13
CA LEU A 174 -3.97 -1.66 15.09
C LEU A 174 -4.05 -1.04 16.49
N GLU A 175 -4.55 -1.77 17.48
CA GLU A 175 -4.61 -1.31 18.87
C GLU A 175 -3.21 -0.98 19.40
N LEU A 176 -2.22 -1.83 19.12
CA LEU A 176 -0.83 -1.59 19.51
C LEU A 176 -0.27 -0.32 18.85
N LEU A 177 -0.51 -0.12 17.55
CA LEU A 177 -0.07 1.07 16.82
C LEU A 177 -0.68 2.37 17.35
N CYS A 178 -1.93 2.32 17.82
CA CYS A 178 -2.64 3.48 18.37
C CYS A 178 -2.30 3.78 19.84
N SER A 179 -2.04 2.75 20.65
CA SER A 179 -1.89 2.88 22.11
C SER A 179 -0.45 2.85 22.61
N ALA A 180 0.47 2.20 21.90
CA ALA A 180 1.83 2.01 22.37
C ALA A 180 2.71 3.23 22.11
N ASN A 181 3.69 3.44 23.00
CA ASN A 181 4.68 4.49 22.83
C ASN A 181 5.85 3.99 21.97
N PHE A 182 5.86 4.39 20.70
CA PHE A 182 6.97 4.15 19.77
C PHE A 182 8.10 5.19 19.87
N SER A 183 8.16 5.93 20.98
CA SER A 183 9.19 6.93 21.27
C SER A 183 9.84 6.70 22.63
N GLY A 184 11.15 6.96 22.73
CA GLY A 184 11.92 6.84 23.97
C GLY A 184 11.97 5.39 24.49
N ASN A 185 11.91 5.23 25.81
CA ASN A 185 12.14 3.94 26.50
C ASN A 185 11.09 2.86 26.19
N GLY A 186 9.89 3.22 25.73
CA GLY A 186 8.83 2.25 25.37
C GLY A 186 8.97 1.62 23.99
N THR A 187 9.88 2.14 23.16
CA THR A 187 9.98 1.75 21.74
C THR A 187 10.32 0.28 21.55
N TYR A 188 11.23 -0.27 22.36
CA TYR A 188 11.68 -1.66 22.20
C TYR A 188 10.57 -2.67 22.49
N ASP A 189 9.78 -2.46 23.56
CA ASP A 189 8.66 -3.34 23.90
C ASP A 189 7.56 -3.30 22.81
N ALA A 190 7.21 -2.09 22.37
CA ALA A 190 6.22 -1.90 21.29
C ALA A 190 6.67 -2.58 19.99
N LEU A 191 7.95 -2.46 19.62
CA LEU A 191 8.51 -3.10 18.43
C LEU A 191 8.58 -4.62 18.55
N ASP A 192 8.91 -5.18 19.71
CA ASP A 192 8.96 -6.63 19.89
C ASP A 192 7.56 -7.25 19.87
N ARG A 193 6.57 -6.59 20.48
CA ARG A 193 5.16 -6.98 20.41
C ARG A 193 4.66 -6.93 18.97
N LEU A 194 4.94 -5.86 18.24
CA LEU A 194 4.58 -5.74 16.81
C LEU A 194 5.28 -6.82 15.98
N GLY A 195 6.56 -7.06 16.22
CA GLY A 195 7.34 -8.12 15.56
C GLY A 195 6.76 -9.51 15.81
N THR A 196 6.26 -9.77 17.01
CA THR A 196 5.58 -11.03 17.35
C THR A 196 4.28 -11.20 16.56
N LEU A 197 3.45 -10.16 16.45
CA LEU A 197 2.24 -10.19 15.61
C LEU A 197 2.57 -10.43 14.13
N ILE A 198 3.63 -9.79 13.61
CA ILE A 198 4.10 -10.00 12.23
C ILE A 198 4.55 -11.44 12.01
N ARG A 199 5.31 -12.02 12.94
CA ARG A 199 5.76 -13.43 12.87
C ARG A 199 4.59 -14.40 12.90
N MET A 200 3.60 -14.18 13.76
CA MET A 200 2.38 -14.99 13.83
C MET A 200 1.61 -14.93 12.51
N ASN A 201 1.40 -13.73 11.95
CA ASN A 201 0.73 -13.57 10.67
C ASN A 201 1.50 -14.27 9.53
N HIS A 202 2.83 -14.21 9.53
CA HIS A 202 3.64 -14.94 8.56
C HIS A 202 3.42 -16.46 8.64
N GLY A 203 3.38 -17.03 9.85
CA GLY A 203 3.09 -18.45 10.05
C GLY A 203 1.71 -18.87 9.55
N LEU A 204 0.69 -18.02 9.74
CA LEU A 204 -0.66 -18.26 9.21
C LEU A 204 -0.69 -18.20 7.67
N LEU A 205 0.02 -17.24 7.06
CA LEU A 205 0.15 -17.15 5.60
C LEU A 205 0.89 -18.36 5.01
N ASP A 206 1.87 -18.90 5.72
CA ASP A 206 2.55 -20.14 5.34
C ASP A 206 1.58 -21.34 5.39
N ALA A 207 0.73 -21.41 6.43
CA ALA A 207 -0.32 -22.43 6.53
C ALA A 207 -1.37 -22.34 5.39
N LEU A 208 -1.65 -21.13 4.88
CA LEU A 208 -2.48 -20.93 3.68
C LEU A 208 -1.76 -21.33 2.38
N GLY A 209 -0.47 -21.65 2.44
CA GLY A 209 0.33 -22.09 1.31
C GLY A 209 0.75 -20.98 0.36
N VAL A 210 0.70 -19.72 0.77
CA VAL A 210 1.10 -18.57 -0.07
C VAL A 210 2.56 -18.13 0.16
N SER A 211 3.28 -18.79 1.06
CA SER A 211 4.70 -18.52 1.31
C SER A 211 5.64 -19.22 0.32
N HIS A 212 6.94 -18.94 0.44
CA HIS A 212 8.00 -19.52 -0.37
C HIS A 212 9.28 -19.70 0.48
N PRO A 213 10.11 -20.74 0.25
CA PRO A 213 11.32 -20.98 1.05
C PRO A 213 12.29 -19.78 1.13
N ARG A 214 12.37 -19.00 0.04
CA ARG A 214 13.15 -17.74 0.03
C ARG A 214 12.60 -16.67 0.99
N LEU A 215 11.29 -16.59 1.19
CA LEU A 215 10.70 -15.70 2.18
C LEU A 215 10.99 -16.18 3.60
N GLN A 216 10.92 -17.49 3.84
CA GLN A 216 11.24 -18.07 5.15
C GLN A 216 12.69 -17.76 5.54
N ARG A 217 13.65 -17.86 4.61
CA ARG A 217 15.05 -17.44 4.86
C ARG A 217 15.15 -15.98 5.26
N VAL A 218 14.45 -15.10 4.56
CA VAL A 218 14.40 -13.65 4.88
C VAL A 218 13.74 -13.39 6.23
N CYS A 219 12.81 -14.22 6.71
CA CYS A 219 12.24 -14.07 8.04
C CYS A 219 13.16 -14.59 9.16
N VAL A 220 14.01 -15.59 8.87
CA VAL A 220 14.89 -16.26 9.86
C VAL A 220 16.27 -15.58 9.97
N GLU A 221 16.84 -15.10 8.87
CA GLU A 221 18.19 -14.50 8.86
C GLU A 221 18.31 -13.18 9.65
N PRO A 222 17.36 -12.22 9.58
CA PRO A 222 17.42 -10.98 10.36
C PRO A 222 17.31 -11.22 11.87
N THR A 223 16.84 -12.40 12.30
CA THR A 223 16.72 -12.77 13.71
C THR A 223 18.03 -13.33 14.27
N MET A 224 18.94 -13.84 13.43
CA MET A 224 20.23 -14.38 13.87
C MET A 224 21.37 -13.35 13.86
N ALA A 225 21.25 -12.29 13.06
CA ALA A 225 22.15 -11.14 13.17
C ALA A 225 21.74 -10.29 14.39
N LYS A 226 22.36 -10.54 15.55
CA LYS A 226 22.38 -9.59 16.65
C LYS A 226 22.81 -8.24 16.08
N TRP A 227 21.92 -7.25 16.15
CA TRP A 227 22.20 -5.88 15.76
C TRP A 227 23.16 -5.30 16.80
N ASP A 228 24.44 -5.26 16.44
CA ASP A 228 25.48 -4.62 17.24
C ASP A 228 25.22 -3.10 17.22
N TYR A 229 24.47 -2.62 18.21
CA TYR A 229 24.35 -1.19 18.51
C TYR A 229 25.66 -0.76 19.17
N GLY A 230 26.70 -0.55 18.37
CA GLY A 230 28.01 -0.12 18.85
C GLY A 230 28.94 0.15 17.70
N GLY A 231 28.93 1.38 17.19
CA GLY A 231 29.83 1.79 16.12
C GLY A 231 29.62 3.24 15.75
N ASP A 232 30.10 4.13 16.61
CA ASP A 232 30.40 5.52 16.27
C ASP A 232 31.16 5.59 14.94
N ILE A 233 30.73 6.47 14.05
CA ILE A 233 31.62 7.08 13.06
C ILE A 233 31.31 8.58 12.99
N GLY A 234 32.35 9.37 13.26
CA GLY A 234 32.41 10.78 12.92
C GLY A 234 32.72 11.02 11.44
#